data_AF-A0A512T221-F1
#
_entry.id   AF-A0A512T221-F1
#
_cell.length_a   1.000
_cell.length_b   1.000
_cell.length_c   1.000
_cell.angle_alpha   90.00
_cell.angle_beta   90.00
_cell.angle_gamma   90.00
#
_symmetry.space_group_name_H-M   'P 1'
#
loop_
_entity.id
_entity.type
_entity.pdbx_description
1 polymer ?
#
loop_
_entity_poly.entity_id
_entity_poly.type
_entity_poly.pdbx_seq_one_letter_code
_entity_poly.pdbx_strand_id
1 'polypeptide(L)'
;MVIAHALPFVSERVSEGVMFVLLQVNDLASPLFALVMGVAAGLVFPGPSMSRGLARAMVRGVALIVLGVGLEQLDHWVAVILHILGLLVIVGTPLLVLGSRWLLGIAVALVLAGPSVIDAVTRAGGGVPGGVAPSAGWATNPLVEWLVLNTHYRVLTLLPLFLVGAVLARRGLDDERTSWWCLMGGLTMLWASFAADLLGFPVVFSGDHADQLQENGLALAAYGLVMATAIAGKRRGSEPTVLGPLALIGTVALSLYVAHVALLVPVIPAFPDGGWLPFSGFVVVSVLAAWAWARFLGRGPLEVLVDRMSPARRPRERVPA
;
A
#
# COMPACT_ATOMS: atom_id res chain seq x y z
N MET A 1 -5.41 6.65 3.02
CA MET A 1 -5.45 7.11 1.62
C MET A 1 -6.42 8.25 1.35
N VAL A 2 -7.73 8.10 1.51
CA VAL A 2 -8.68 9.22 1.21
C VAL A 2 -8.27 10.51 1.95
N ILE A 3 -7.88 10.38 3.22
CA ILE A 3 -7.35 11.49 4.03
C ILE A 3 -6.07 12.09 3.42
N ALA A 4 -5.14 11.24 2.96
CA ALA A 4 -3.88 11.68 2.33
C ALA A 4 -4.12 12.54 1.10
N HIS A 5 -5.04 12.13 0.21
CA HIS A 5 -5.34 12.89 -1.01
C HIS A 5 -6.16 14.15 -0.76
N ALA A 6 -6.87 14.22 0.37
CA ALA A 6 -7.58 15.41 0.81
C ALA A 6 -6.69 16.38 1.58
N LEU A 7 -5.53 15.94 2.09
CA LEU A 7 -4.64 16.73 2.96
C LEU A 7 -4.28 18.11 2.37
N PRO A 8 -4.01 18.27 1.06
CA PRO A 8 -3.72 19.58 0.48
C PRO A 8 -4.82 20.63 0.70
N PHE A 9 -6.07 20.23 0.95
CA PHE A 9 -7.14 21.19 1.26
C PHE A 9 -6.95 21.88 2.61
N VAL A 10 -6.20 21.31 3.56
CA VAL A 10 -6.08 21.86 4.93
C VAL A 10 -4.63 22.03 5.38
N SER A 11 -3.66 21.72 4.52
CA SER A 11 -2.25 21.64 4.91
C SER A 11 -1.71 22.94 5.51
N GLU A 12 -2.12 24.10 4.98
CA GLU A 12 -1.68 25.41 5.46
C GLU A 12 -2.51 25.94 6.64
N ARG A 13 -3.52 25.19 7.09
CA ARG A 13 -4.57 25.66 8.03
C ARG A 13 -4.61 24.88 9.34
N VAL A 14 -3.63 24.03 9.58
CA VAL A 14 -3.53 23.16 10.77
C VAL A 14 -2.27 23.50 11.56
N SER A 15 -2.31 23.24 12.87
CA SER A 15 -1.11 23.35 13.70
C SER A 15 -0.10 22.26 13.32
N GLU A 16 1.19 22.50 13.62
CA GLU A 16 2.27 21.54 13.36
C GLU A 16 1.98 20.15 13.95
N GLY A 17 1.41 20.08 15.16
CA GLY A 17 1.05 18.82 15.79
C GLY A 17 -0.06 18.05 15.05
N VAL A 18 -1.05 18.75 14.51
CA VAL A 18 -2.11 18.12 13.70
C VAL A 18 -1.54 17.69 12.34
N MET A 19 -0.72 18.53 11.71
CA MET A 19 -0.02 18.19 10.48
C MET A 19 0.82 16.94 10.65
N PHE A 20 1.62 16.85 11.73
CA PHE A 20 2.43 15.70 12.05
C PHE A 20 1.59 14.41 12.07
N VAL A 21 0.47 14.40 12.80
CA VAL A 21 -0.43 13.23 12.86
C VAL A 21 -0.99 12.88 11.48
N LEU A 22 -1.41 13.87 10.69
CA LEU A 22 -1.94 13.64 9.35
C LEU A 22 -0.88 13.08 8.39
N LEU A 23 0.37 13.50 8.52
CA LEU A 23 1.50 12.95 7.78
C LEU A 23 1.77 11.50 8.19
N GLN A 24 1.71 11.15 9.48
CA GLN A 24 1.83 9.74 9.89
C GLN A 24 0.72 8.86 9.28
N VAL A 25 -0.50 9.38 9.14
CA VAL A 25 -1.60 8.68 8.46
C VAL A 25 -1.36 8.56 6.95
N ASN A 26 -0.70 9.55 6.34
CA ASN A 26 -0.27 9.51 4.95
C ASN A 26 0.79 8.43 4.72
N ASP A 27 1.86 8.45 5.50
CA ASP A 27 3.03 7.58 5.37
C ASP A 27 2.70 6.11 5.68
N LEU A 28 1.66 5.87 6.49
CA LEU A 28 1.12 4.54 6.74
C LEU A 28 0.49 3.89 5.49
N ALA A 29 -0.09 4.69 4.58
CA ALA A 29 -1.04 4.16 3.59
C ALA A 29 -0.41 3.21 2.57
N SER A 30 0.69 3.64 1.93
CA SER A 30 1.43 2.89 0.91
C SER A 30 2.02 1.55 1.42
N PRO A 31 2.81 1.51 2.51
CA PRO A 31 3.40 0.26 3.00
C PRO A 31 2.33 -0.70 3.53
N LEU A 32 1.23 -0.19 4.10
CA LEU A 32 0.11 -1.03 4.53
C LEU A 32 -0.61 -1.69 3.34
N PHE A 33 -0.79 -0.99 2.21
CA PHE A 33 -1.29 -1.61 0.98
C PHE A 33 -0.38 -2.75 0.52
N ALA A 34 0.92 -2.52 0.46
CA ALA A 34 1.89 -3.54 0.07
C ALA A 34 1.83 -4.77 1.00
N LEU A 35 1.80 -4.53 2.32
CA LEU A 35 1.68 -5.58 3.34
C LEU A 35 0.41 -6.41 3.15
N VAL A 36 -0.76 -5.77 3.06
CA VAL A 36 -2.05 -6.46 2.90
C VAL A 36 -2.15 -7.19 1.56
N MET A 37 -1.60 -6.61 0.49
CA MET A 37 -1.48 -7.30 -0.81
C MET A 37 -0.60 -8.53 -0.72
N GLY A 38 0.50 -8.46 0.03
CA GLY A 38 1.35 -9.58 0.37
C GLY A 38 0.61 -10.68 1.13
N VAL A 39 -0.16 -10.30 2.16
CA VAL A 39 -1.02 -11.22 2.92
C VAL A 39 -2.02 -11.90 1.98
N ALA A 40 -2.74 -11.14 1.16
CA ALA A 40 -3.70 -11.67 0.21
C ALA A 40 -3.06 -12.63 -0.80
N ALA A 41 -1.87 -12.32 -1.32
CA ALA A 41 -1.11 -13.20 -2.19
C ALA A 41 -0.69 -14.48 -1.47
N GLY A 42 -0.17 -14.37 -0.24
CA GLY A 42 0.24 -15.50 0.60
C GLY A 42 -0.90 -16.44 0.98
N LEU A 43 -2.15 -15.96 1.06
CA LEU A 43 -3.35 -16.78 1.29
C LEU A 43 -3.85 -17.48 0.02
N VAL A 44 -3.63 -16.90 -1.16
CA VAL A 44 -4.10 -17.44 -2.45
C VAL A 44 -3.09 -18.40 -3.09
N PHE A 45 -1.80 -18.18 -2.85
CA PHE A 45 -0.72 -18.96 -3.43
C PHE A 45 -0.61 -20.44 -2.97
N PRO A 46 -1.02 -20.87 -1.75
CA PRO A 46 -0.98 -22.28 -1.38
C PRO A 46 -2.11 -23.04 -2.09
N GLY A 47 -1.88 -23.42 -3.34
CA GLY A 47 -2.82 -24.20 -4.14
C GLY A 47 -2.15 -25.07 -5.20
N PRO A 48 -2.86 -26.07 -5.76
CA PRO A 48 -2.31 -27.12 -6.63
C PRO A 48 -1.87 -26.67 -8.04
N SER A 49 -1.74 -25.37 -8.31
CA SER A 49 -1.09 -24.90 -9.54
C SER A 49 -0.51 -23.49 -9.37
N MET A 50 0.79 -23.41 -9.22
CA MET A 50 1.58 -22.18 -9.28
C MET A 50 1.21 -21.32 -10.50
N SER A 51 1.02 -21.94 -11.66
CA SER A 51 0.66 -21.26 -12.91
C SER A 51 -0.63 -20.45 -12.84
N ARG A 52 -1.68 -20.95 -12.16
CA ARG A 52 -2.93 -20.19 -11.98
C ARG A 52 -2.76 -19.02 -11.01
N GLY A 53 -1.97 -19.20 -9.95
CA GLY A 53 -1.63 -18.12 -9.01
C GLY A 53 -0.90 -16.99 -9.73
N LEU A 54 0.11 -17.33 -10.52
CA LEU A 54 0.86 -16.38 -11.35
C LEU A 54 -0.03 -15.72 -12.40
N ALA A 55 -0.85 -16.47 -13.13
CA ALA A 55 -1.77 -15.90 -14.12
C ALA A 55 -2.79 -14.93 -13.49
N ARG A 56 -3.32 -15.24 -12.30
CA ARG A 56 -4.17 -14.31 -11.54
C ARG A 56 -3.41 -13.05 -11.11
N ALA A 57 -2.17 -13.20 -10.64
CA ALA A 57 -1.32 -12.07 -10.28
C ALA A 57 -1.01 -11.18 -11.49
N MET A 58 -0.74 -11.78 -12.65
CA MET A 58 -0.52 -11.05 -13.91
C MET A 58 -1.76 -10.26 -14.31
N VAL A 59 -2.95 -10.87 -14.36
CA VAL A 59 -4.19 -10.17 -14.72
C VAL A 59 -4.49 -9.04 -13.75
N ARG A 60 -4.37 -9.29 -12.43
CA ARG A 60 -4.57 -8.26 -11.40
C ARG A 60 -3.56 -7.12 -11.54
N GLY A 61 -2.28 -7.46 -11.70
CA GLY A 61 -1.21 -6.49 -11.83
C GLY A 61 -1.35 -5.60 -13.07
N VAL A 62 -1.65 -6.21 -14.22
CA VAL A 62 -1.90 -5.47 -15.47
C VAL A 62 -3.14 -4.58 -15.34
N ALA A 63 -4.23 -5.07 -14.75
CA ALA A 63 -5.42 -4.25 -14.54
C ALA A 63 -5.14 -3.04 -13.65
N LEU A 64 -4.35 -3.20 -12.58
CA LEU A 64 -3.92 -2.09 -11.72
C LEU A 64 -3.00 -1.11 -12.47
N ILE A 65 -2.10 -1.60 -13.33
CA ILE A 65 -1.26 -0.75 -14.18
C ILE A 65 -2.12 0.10 -15.11
N VAL A 66 -3.06 -0.51 -15.83
CA VAL A 66 -3.96 0.20 -16.74
C VAL A 66 -4.79 1.26 -16.01
N LEU A 67 -5.36 0.91 -14.85
CA LEU A 67 -6.12 1.86 -14.04
C LEU A 67 -5.22 2.99 -13.50
N GLY A 68 -4.01 2.68 -13.05
CA GLY A 68 -3.07 3.65 -12.50
C GLY A 68 -2.61 4.66 -13.54
N VAL A 69 -2.14 4.18 -14.70
CA VAL A 69 -1.72 5.04 -15.82
C VAL A 69 -2.90 5.84 -16.39
N GLY A 70 -4.11 5.28 -16.37
CA GLY A 70 -5.32 6.01 -16.76
C GLY A 70 -5.68 7.15 -15.81
N LEU A 71 -5.58 6.92 -14.49
CA LEU A 71 -5.84 7.94 -13.49
C LEU A 71 -4.80 9.06 -13.52
N GLU A 72 -3.53 8.74 -13.72
CA GLU A 72 -2.43 9.71 -13.74
C GLU A 72 -2.55 10.75 -14.88
N GLN A 73 -3.34 10.45 -15.91
CA GLN A 73 -3.65 11.40 -16.99
C GLN A 73 -4.75 12.41 -16.63
N LEU A 74 -5.40 12.27 -15.48
CA LEU A 74 -6.42 13.18 -15.02
C LEU A 74 -5.78 14.41 -14.34
N ASP A 75 -6.48 15.55 -14.42
CA ASP A 75 -6.02 16.80 -13.82
C ASP A 75 -6.27 16.80 -12.30
N HIS A 76 -5.34 16.21 -11.55
CA HIS A 76 -5.35 16.14 -10.09
C HIS A 76 -3.93 16.13 -9.51
N TRP A 77 -3.77 16.42 -8.22
CA TRP A 77 -2.47 16.36 -7.52
C TRP A 77 -2.12 15.00 -6.90
N VAL A 78 -2.93 13.96 -7.14
CA VAL A 78 -2.74 12.66 -6.50
C VAL A 78 -1.54 11.93 -7.11
N ALA A 79 -0.58 11.54 -6.25
CA ALA A 79 0.44 10.56 -6.61
C ALA A 79 -0.22 9.17 -6.74
N VAL A 80 -0.44 8.70 -7.97
CA VAL A 80 -1.21 7.47 -8.22
C VAL A 80 -0.34 6.23 -8.00
N ILE A 81 -0.58 5.48 -6.92
CA ILE A 81 0.23 4.30 -6.58
C ILE A 81 -0.17 3.01 -7.34
N LEU A 82 -1.31 2.98 -8.04
CA LEU A 82 -1.88 1.73 -8.59
C LEU A 82 -0.95 0.98 -9.53
N HIS A 83 -0.27 1.68 -10.43
CA HIS A 83 0.59 1.04 -11.41
C HIS A 83 1.83 0.42 -10.74
N ILE A 84 2.32 1.04 -9.67
CA ILE A 84 3.42 0.52 -8.83
C ILE A 84 2.94 -0.70 -8.05
N LEU A 85 1.74 -0.68 -7.47
CA LEU A 85 1.13 -1.85 -6.81
C LEU A 85 0.87 -3.00 -7.80
N GLY A 86 0.51 -2.67 -9.04
CA GLY A 86 0.33 -3.65 -10.11
C GLY A 86 1.63 -4.35 -10.47
N LEU A 87 2.71 -3.58 -10.65
CA LEU A 87 4.05 -4.11 -10.89
C LEU A 87 4.57 -4.89 -9.69
N LEU A 88 4.32 -4.41 -8.47
CA LEU A 88 4.66 -5.09 -7.22
C LEU A 88 4.04 -6.50 -7.14
N VAL A 89 2.78 -6.68 -7.55
CA VAL A 89 2.14 -8.00 -7.57
C VAL A 89 2.77 -8.91 -8.62
N ILE A 90 3.09 -8.37 -9.80
CA ILE A 90 3.72 -9.11 -10.90
C ILE A 90 5.11 -9.61 -10.49
N VAL A 91 5.91 -8.75 -9.86
CA VAL A 91 7.28 -9.06 -9.43
C VAL A 91 7.30 -9.89 -8.14
N GLY A 92 6.45 -9.54 -7.18
CA GLY A 92 6.43 -10.15 -5.86
C GLY A 92 5.85 -11.56 -5.86
N THR A 93 4.77 -11.82 -6.62
CA THR A 93 4.09 -13.13 -6.58
C THR A 93 4.98 -14.32 -6.98
N PRO A 94 5.83 -14.26 -8.03
CA PRO A 94 6.82 -15.30 -8.32
C PRO A 94 7.75 -15.64 -7.16
N LEU A 95 8.11 -14.67 -6.34
CA LEU A 95 8.98 -14.89 -5.18
C LEU A 95 8.29 -15.77 -4.13
N LEU A 96 6.96 -15.82 -4.09
CA LEU A 96 6.21 -16.67 -3.15
C LEU A 96 6.40 -18.17 -3.42
N VAL A 97 7.12 -18.58 -4.45
CA VAL A 97 7.59 -19.97 -4.57
C VAL A 97 8.63 -20.29 -3.49
N LEU A 98 9.39 -19.30 -3.05
CA LEU A 98 10.44 -19.46 -2.06
C LEU A 98 9.86 -19.67 -0.66
N GLY A 99 10.57 -20.42 0.19
CA GLY A 99 10.21 -20.61 1.60
C GLY A 99 10.31 -19.32 2.42
N SER A 100 9.61 -19.26 3.56
CA SER A 100 9.49 -18.03 4.37
C SER A 100 10.83 -17.43 4.80
N ARG A 101 11.86 -18.26 5.07
CA ARG A 101 13.22 -17.78 5.38
C ARG A 101 13.85 -16.95 4.27
N TRP A 102 13.62 -17.33 3.01
CA TRP A 102 14.15 -16.62 1.85
C TRP A 102 13.38 -15.33 1.60
N LEU A 103 12.06 -15.34 1.76
CA LEU A 103 11.25 -14.13 1.66
C LEU A 103 11.70 -13.08 2.69
N LEU A 104 11.92 -13.49 3.94
CA LEU A 104 12.43 -12.61 4.98
C LEU A 104 13.86 -12.15 4.68
N GLY A 105 14.74 -13.03 4.22
CA GLY A 105 16.10 -12.66 3.83
C GLY A 105 16.13 -11.63 2.71
N ILE A 106 15.29 -11.80 1.67
CA ILE A 106 15.13 -10.83 0.58
C ILE A 106 14.55 -9.52 1.12
N ALA A 107 13.51 -9.56 1.95
CA ALA A 107 12.93 -8.35 2.53
C ALA A 107 13.95 -7.55 3.34
N VAL A 108 14.75 -8.22 4.19
CA VAL A 108 15.83 -7.58 4.95
C VAL A 108 16.89 -7.00 4.01
N ALA A 109 17.33 -7.76 3.01
CA ALA A 109 18.31 -7.27 2.03
C ALA A 109 17.81 -6.02 1.28
N LEU A 110 16.53 -5.99 0.90
CA LEU A 110 15.92 -4.86 0.22
C LEU A 110 15.77 -3.63 1.14
N VAL A 111 15.43 -3.80 2.42
CA VAL A 111 15.38 -2.67 3.38
C VAL A 111 16.77 -2.09 3.60
N LEU A 112 17.79 -2.94 3.71
CA LEU A 112 19.17 -2.49 3.97
C LEU A 112 19.84 -1.88 2.74
N ALA A 113 19.66 -2.48 1.56
CA ALA A 113 20.33 -2.06 0.33
C ALA A 113 19.49 -1.08 -0.51
N GLY A 114 18.16 -1.05 -0.31
CA GLY A 114 17.23 -0.26 -1.11
C GLY A 114 17.58 1.23 -1.19
N PRO A 115 17.82 1.93 -0.06
CA PRO A 115 18.20 3.34 -0.08
C PRO A 115 19.47 3.60 -0.89
N SER A 116 20.50 2.77 -0.70
CA SER A 116 21.77 2.87 -1.43
C SER A 116 21.60 2.61 -2.92
N VAL A 117 20.70 1.71 -3.31
CA VAL A 117 20.36 1.47 -4.72
C VAL A 117 19.62 2.68 -5.31
N ILE A 118 18.64 3.26 -4.59
CA ILE A 118 17.94 4.46 -5.05
C ILE A 118 18.92 5.61 -5.26
N ASP A 119 19.80 5.84 -4.28
CA ASP A 119 20.84 6.86 -4.35
C ASP A 119 21.79 6.63 -5.53
N ALA A 120 22.33 5.42 -5.69
CA ALA A 120 23.23 5.08 -6.78
C ALA A 120 22.57 5.24 -8.16
N VAL A 121 21.33 4.78 -8.34
CA VAL A 121 20.61 4.88 -9.62
C VAL A 121 20.24 6.33 -9.91
N THR A 122 19.85 7.11 -8.90
CA THR A 122 19.56 8.55 -9.04
C THR A 122 20.80 9.31 -9.50
N ARG A 123 21.96 9.08 -8.86
CA ARG A 123 23.23 9.70 -9.24
C ARG A 123 23.71 9.26 -10.62
N ALA A 124 23.55 7.97 -10.96
CA ALA A 124 23.89 7.46 -12.29
C ALA A 124 23.03 8.10 -13.39
N GLY A 125 21.79 8.47 -13.08
CA GLY A 125 20.91 9.22 -13.97
C GLY A 125 21.19 10.73 -14.04
N GLY A 126 22.23 11.22 -13.37
CA GLY A 126 22.59 12.63 -13.32
C GLY A 126 21.74 13.47 -12.36
N GLY A 127 20.98 12.82 -11.46
CA GLY A 127 20.18 13.48 -10.43
C GLY A 127 20.88 13.57 -9.08
N VAL A 128 20.19 14.20 -8.13
CA VAL A 128 20.58 14.27 -6.72
C VAL A 128 19.41 13.74 -5.88
N PRO A 129 19.60 12.70 -5.05
CA PRO A 129 18.54 12.18 -4.19
C PRO A 129 17.93 13.28 -3.31
N GLY A 130 16.60 13.35 -3.27
CA GLY A 130 15.88 14.39 -2.53
C GLY A 130 15.95 15.81 -3.13
N GLY A 131 16.49 15.96 -4.34
CA GLY A 131 16.60 17.25 -4.99
C GLY A 131 16.36 17.16 -6.49
N VAL A 132 17.46 17.11 -7.25
CA VAL A 132 17.43 17.22 -8.71
C VAL A 132 16.99 15.90 -9.34
N ALA A 133 15.93 15.95 -10.14
CA ALA A 133 15.46 14.79 -10.88
C ALA A 133 16.54 14.27 -11.87
N PRO A 134 16.65 12.94 -12.07
CA PRO A 134 17.50 12.36 -13.09
C PRO A 134 17.21 12.93 -14.50
N SER A 135 18.26 13.18 -15.28
CA SER A 135 18.18 13.76 -16.63
C SER A 135 18.54 12.78 -17.75
N ALA A 136 19.10 11.61 -17.41
CA ALA A 136 19.46 10.61 -18.40
C ALA A 136 18.22 10.03 -19.11
N GLY A 137 18.31 9.81 -20.43
CA GLY A 137 17.15 9.34 -21.23
C GLY A 137 16.62 7.94 -20.88
N TRP A 138 17.42 7.09 -20.20
CA TRP A 138 16.94 5.80 -19.68
C TRP A 138 16.19 5.96 -18.35
N ALA A 139 16.42 7.06 -17.62
CA ALA A 139 15.80 7.31 -16.33
C ALA A 139 14.31 7.68 -16.48
N THR A 140 13.90 8.17 -17.65
CA THR A 140 12.50 8.44 -18.01
C THR A 140 11.74 7.19 -18.46
N ASN A 141 12.37 6.01 -18.43
CA ASN A 141 11.67 4.77 -18.70
C ASN A 141 10.69 4.48 -17.54
N PRO A 142 9.37 4.32 -17.81
CA PRO A 142 8.38 4.13 -16.75
C PRO A 142 8.69 2.95 -15.82
N LEU A 143 9.29 1.87 -16.33
CA LEU A 143 9.67 0.74 -15.49
C LEU A 143 10.79 1.09 -14.52
N VAL A 144 11.76 1.91 -14.94
CA VAL A 144 12.86 2.36 -14.07
C VAL A 144 12.32 3.31 -13.00
N GLU A 145 11.40 4.21 -13.39
CA GLU A 145 10.67 5.08 -12.46
C GLU A 145 9.91 4.25 -11.43
N TRP A 146 9.02 3.35 -11.86
CA TRP A 146 8.18 2.57 -10.94
C TRP A 146 8.97 1.61 -10.06
N LEU A 147 10.10 1.08 -10.55
CA LEU A 147 10.95 0.20 -9.76
C LEU A 147 11.80 0.96 -8.74
N VAL A 148 12.42 2.09 -9.12
CA VAL A 148 13.51 2.72 -8.34
C VAL A 148 13.46 4.24 -8.32
N LEU A 149 13.09 4.92 -9.41
CA LEU A 149 13.33 6.38 -9.52
C LEU A 149 12.13 7.28 -9.19
N ASN A 150 10.92 6.73 -9.08
CA ASN A 150 9.74 7.51 -8.74
C ASN A 150 9.89 8.15 -7.35
N THR A 151 9.45 9.41 -7.24
CA THR A 151 9.66 10.27 -6.07
C THR A 151 8.77 9.91 -4.88
N HIS A 152 7.62 9.29 -5.12
CA HIS A 152 6.62 9.04 -4.09
C HIS A 152 6.57 7.57 -3.67
N TYR A 153 6.63 6.64 -4.62
CA TYR A 153 6.50 5.22 -4.33
C TYR A 153 7.40 4.40 -5.24
N ARG A 154 7.91 3.26 -4.75
CA ARG A 154 8.78 2.39 -5.53
C ARG A 154 8.46 0.93 -5.23
N VAL A 155 8.52 0.08 -6.25
CA VAL A 155 8.46 -1.38 -6.00
C VAL A 155 9.59 -1.80 -5.08
N LEU A 156 10.78 -1.21 -5.23
CA LEU A 156 11.95 -1.52 -4.41
C LEU A 156 11.70 -1.34 -2.90
N THR A 157 10.98 -0.29 -2.49
CA THR A 157 10.70 0.01 -1.07
C THR A 157 9.44 -0.69 -0.56
N LEU A 158 8.47 -0.98 -1.44
CA LEU A 158 7.22 -1.66 -1.07
C LEU A 158 7.35 -3.20 -1.05
N LEU A 159 8.26 -3.77 -1.84
CA LEU A 159 8.47 -5.21 -1.93
C LEU A 159 8.79 -5.89 -0.59
N PRO A 160 9.63 -5.33 0.31
CA PRO A 160 9.85 -5.89 1.64
C PRO A 160 8.54 -6.18 2.39
N LEU A 161 7.62 -5.22 2.45
CA LEU A 161 6.36 -5.35 3.19
C LEU A 161 5.41 -6.32 2.48
N PHE A 162 5.39 -6.34 1.15
CA PHE A 162 4.69 -7.39 0.41
C PHE A 162 5.18 -8.79 0.77
N LEU A 163 6.51 -9.00 0.83
CA LEU A 163 7.09 -10.30 1.19
C LEU A 163 6.82 -10.67 2.65
N VAL A 164 6.92 -9.71 3.57
CA VAL A 164 6.57 -9.89 4.98
C VAL A 164 5.10 -10.27 5.13
N GLY A 165 4.19 -9.59 4.42
CA GLY A 165 2.77 -9.93 4.39
C GLY A 165 2.50 -11.37 3.96
N ALA A 166 3.20 -11.85 2.93
CA ALA A 166 3.08 -13.23 2.49
C ALA A 166 3.58 -14.23 3.54
N VAL A 167 4.64 -13.90 4.29
CA VAL A 167 5.13 -14.71 5.41
C VAL A 167 4.14 -14.75 6.57
N LEU A 168 3.52 -13.62 6.91
CA LEU A 168 2.48 -13.53 7.93
C LEU A 168 1.28 -14.41 7.58
N ALA A 169 0.83 -14.37 6.32
CA ALA A 169 -0.25 -15.23 5.83
C ALA A 169 0.08 -16.73 5.99
N ARG A 170 1.31 -17.15 5.68
CA ARG A 170 1.75 -18.55 5.81
C ARG A 170 1.86 -19.01 7.26
N ARG A 171 2.22 -18.10 8.15
CA ARG A 171 2.34 -18.39 9.58
C ARG A 171 0.98 -18.55 10.26
N GLY A 172 -0.04 -17.92 9.69
CA GLY A 172 -1.41 -17.94 10.20
C GLY A 172 -1.77 -16.61 10.84
N LEU A 173 -2.89 -16.04 10.40
CA LEU A 173 -3.34 -14.71 10.85
C LEU A 173 -3.87 -14.71 12.29
N ASP A 174 -4.14 -15.88 12.88
CA ASP A 174 -4.55 -16.01 14.28
C ASP A 174 -3.35 -16.20 15.25
N ASP A 175 -2.11 -16.10 14.78
CA ASP A 175 -0.90 -16.12 15.62
C ASP A 175 -0.76 -14.78 16.38
N GLU A 176 -1.26 -14.77 17.61
CA GLU A 176 -1.20 -13.62 18.50
C GLU A 176 0.23 -13.19 18.82
N ARG A 177 1.16 -14.14 18.98
CA ARG A 177 2.56 -13.83 19.29
C ARG A 177 3.19 -13.05 18.15
N THR A 178 2.91 -13.46 16.91
CA THR A 178 3.38 -12.74 15.73
C THR A 178 2.76 -11.35 15.61
N SER A 179 1.47 -11.22 15.92
CA SER A 179 0.79 -9.90 15.96
C SER A 179 1.49 -8.94 16.92
N TRP A 180 1.85 -9.41 18.13
CA TRP A 180 2.62 -8.61 19.09
C TRP A 180 4.05 -8.31 18.64
N TRP A 181 4.73 -9.27 18.00
CA TRP A 181 6.06 -8.99 17.44
C TRP A 181 6.01 -7.94 16.33
N CYS A 182 5.01 -7.98 15.45
CA CYS A 182 4.79 -6.93 14.46
C CYS A 182 4.50 -5.58 15.12
N LEU A 183 3.68 -5.56 16.17
CA LEU A 183 3.36 -4.33 16.89
C LEU A 183 4.59 -3.71 17.55
N MET A 184 5.30 -4.50 18.38
CA MET A 184 6.48 -4.03 19.10
C MET A 184 7.62 -3.70 18.14
N GLY A 185 7.92 -4.59 17.18
CA GLY A 185 8.95 -4.35 16.18
C GLY A 185 8.65 -3.13 15.32
N GLY A 186 7.40 -2.95 14.90
CA GLY A 186 6.97 -1.78 14.14
C GLY A 186 7.12 -0.47 14.92
N LEU A 187 6.71 -0.46 16.19
CA LEU A 187 6.92 0.69 17.08
C LEU A 187 8.42 0.96 17.30
N THR A 188 9.25 -0.07 17.48
CA THR A 188 10.69 0.09 17.60
C THR A 188 11.30 0.73 16.35
N MET A 189 10.89 0.31 15.15
CA MET A 189 11.35 0.91 13.89
C MET A 189 10.91 2.37 13.76
N LEU A 190 9.66 2.67 14.08
CA LEU A 190 9.14 4.05 14.07
C LEU A 190 9.94 4.96 15.01
N TRP A 191 10.13 4.54 16.26
CA TRP A 191 10.93 5.30 17.23
C TRP A 191 12.40 5.39 16.83
N ALA A 192 12.97 4.38 16.17
CA ALA A 192 14.32 4.44 15.65
C ALA A 192 14.46 5.49 14.54
N SER A 193 13.43 5.67 13.69
CA SER A 193 13.42 6.75 12.70
C SER A 193 13.42 8.14 13.37
N PHE A 194 12.54 8.36 14.36
CA PHE A 194 12.54 9.62 15.11
C PHE A 194 13.85 9.87 15.88
N ALA A 195 14.45 8.81 16.43
CA ALA A 195 15.76 8.91 17.06
C ALA A 195 16.86 9.26 16.04
N ALA A 196 16.80 8.72 14.81
CA ALA A 196 17.74 9.05 13.74
C ALA A 196 17.63 10.53 13.34
N ASP A 197 16.41 11.05 13.22
CA ASP A 197 16.15 12.48 12.96
C ASP A 197 16.79 13.37 14.04
N LEU A 198 16.57 13.05 15.33
CA LEU A 198 17.19 13.76 16.46
C LEU A 198 18.72 13.69 16.47
N LEU A 199 19.30 12.63 15.90
CA LEU A 199 20.75 12.45 15.79
C LEU A 199 21.35 13.12 14.54
N GLY A 200 20.56 13.86 13.76
CA GLY A 200 21.00 14.57 12.56
C GLY A 200 20.97 13.73 11.29
N PHE A 201 20.21 12.63 11.28
CA PHE A 201 19.91 11.82 10.11
C PHE A 201 18.42 11.94 9.75
N PRO A 202 17.95 13.15 9.35
CA PRO A 202 16.56 13.36 9.00
C PRO A 202 16.17 12.57 7.75
N VAL A 203 14.87 12.40 7.55
CA VAL A 203 14.33 11.98 6.26
C VAL A 203 14.60 13.07 5.23
N VAL A 204 15.38 12.75 4.21
CA VAL A 204 15.76 13.63 3.10
C VAL A 204 14.86 13.38 1.89
N PHE A 205 14.53 12.11 1.62
CA PHE A 205 13.68 11.74 0.51
C PHE A 205 12.92 10.46 0.82
N SER A 206 11.73 10.29 0.21
CA SER A 206 10.99 9.04 0.32
C SER A 206 11.87 7.88 -0.11
N GLY A 207 11.89 6.79 0.64
CA GLY A 207 12.66 5.58 0.40
C GLY A 207 14.08 5.58 0.97
N ASP A 208 14.51 6.64 1.67
CA ASP A 208 15.77 6.63 2.41
C ASP A 208 15.73 5.72 3.66
N HIS A 209 16.83 5.64 4.42
CA HIS A 209 16.92 4.74 5.56
C HIS A 209 15.95 5.09 6.71
N ALA A 210 15.82 6.37 7.06
CA ALA A 210 14.97 6.81 8.16
C ALA A 210 13.49 6.71 7.76
N ASP A 211 13.18 7.04 6.50
CA ASP A 211 11.85 6.94 5.92
C ASP A 211 11.37 5.48 5.90
N GLN A 212 12.22 4.56 5.45
CA GLN A 212 11.87 3.14 5.47
C GLN A 212 11.65 2.60 6.88
N LEU A 213 12.37 3.08 7.89
CA LEU A 213 12.11 2.69 9.28
C LEU A 213 10.74 3.20 9.75
N GLN A 214 10.38 4.44 9.41
CA GLN A 214 9.10 5.06 9.75
C GLN A 214 7.93 4.36 9.03
N GLU A 215 7.94 4.31 7.70
CA GLU A 215 6.85 3.74 6.88
C GLU A 215 6.61 2.26 7.19
N ASN A 216 7.68 1.45 7.20
CA ASN A 216 7.57 0.02 7.49
C ASN A 216 7.18 -0.21 8.95
N GLY A 217 7.70 0.63 9.87
CA GLY A 217 7.36 0.61 11.28
C GLY A 217 5.87 0.87 11.51
N LEU A 218 5.33 1.92 10.89
CA LEU A 218 3.91 2.26 10.92
C LEU A 218 3.04 1.12 10.39
N ALA A 219 3.39 0.53 9.23
CA ALA A 219 2.61 -0.57 8.65
C ALA A 219 2.60 -1.83 9.53
N LEU A 220 3.75 -2.22 10.09
CA LEU A 220 3.85 -3.37 10.99
C LEU A 220 3.13 -3.11 12.32
N ALA A 221 3.24 -1.90 12.86
CA ALA A 221 2.54 -1.49 14.07
C ALA A 221 1.03 -1.52 13.88
N ALA A 222 0.54 -0.93 12.79
CA ALA A 222 -0.88 -0.93 12.44
C ALA A 222 -1.42 -2.36 12.25
N TYR A 223 -0.70 -3.21 11.50
CA TYR A 223 -1.07 -4.61 11.36
C TYR A 223 -1.11 -5.33 12.71
N GLY A 224 -0.07 -5.20 13.52
CA GLY A 224 0.03 -5.86 14.83
C GLY A 224 -1.10 -5.44 15.77
N LEU A 225 -1.43 -4.15 15.81
CA LEU A 225 -2.53 -3.62 16.60
C LEU A 225 -3.88 -4.16 16.14
N VAL A 226 -4.17 -4.12 14.84
CA VAL A 226 -5.43 -4.61 14.27
C VAL A 226 -5.59 -6.12 14.52
N MET A 227 -4.54 -6.90 14.31
CA MET A 227 -4.60 -8.35 14.50
C MET A 227 -4.68 -8.74 15.98
N ALA A 228 -3.91 -8.10 16.87
CA ALA A 228 -3.99 -8.35 18.31
C ALA A 228 -5.39 -8.02 18.87
N THR A 229 -5.97 -6.88 18.45
CA THR A 229 -7.33 -6.50 18.87
C THR A 229 -8.39 -7.45 18.31
N ALA A 230 -8.28 -7.87 17.05
CA ALA A 230 -9.19 -8.84 16.45
C ALA A 230 -9.12 -10.22 17.15
N ILE A 231 -7.92 -10.72 17.44
CA ILE A 231 -7.72 -12.00 18.14
C ILE A 231 -8.26 -11.93 19.57
N ALA A 232 -7.98 -10.84 20.29
CA ALA A 232 -8.49 -10.63 21.64
C ALA A 232 -10.03 -10.55 21.66
N GLY A 233 -10.65 -9.88 20.68
CA GLY A 233 -12.10 -9.82 20.52
C GLY A 233 -12.73 -11.20 20.31
N LYS A 234 -12.17 -12.00 19.39
CA LYS A 234 -12.60 -13.40 19.15
C LYS A 234 -12.58 -14.23 20.43
N ARG A 235 -11.50 -14.14 21.23
CA ARG A 235 -11.38 -14.87 22.51
C ARG A 235 -12.43 -14.48 23.54
N ARG A 236 -12.84 -13.21 23.54
CA ARG A 236 -13.87 -12.68 24.46
C ARG A 236 -15.30 -12.95 23.96
N GLY A 237 -15.48 -13.61 22.81
CA GLY A 237 -16.79 -13.81 22.18
C GLY A 237 -17.46 -12.50 21.75
N SER A 238 -16.69 -11.40 21.68
CA SER A 238 -17.19 -10.11 21.22
C SER A 238 -16.98 -10.02 19.72
N GLU A 239 -18.04 -9.73 18.95
CA GLU A 239 -17.84 -9.28 17.59
C GLU A 239 -17.04 -7.97 17.63
N PRO A 240 -15.98 -7.81 16.83
CA PRO A 240 -15.22 -6.56 16.78
C PRO A 240 -16.08 -5.45 16.13
N THR A 241 -17.03 -4.89 16.88
CA THR A 241 -18.06 -3.95 16.41
C THR A 241 -17.45 -2.73 15.73
N VAL A 242 -16.27 -2.29 16.19
CA VAL A 242 -15.59 -1.09 15.66
C VAL A 242 -14.87 -1.36 14.33
N LEU A 243 -14.36 -2.59 14.12
CA LEU A 243 -13.64 -2.93 12.88
C LEU A 243 -14.59 -3.35 11.75
N GLY A 244 -15.83 -3.74 12.07
CA GLY A 244 -16.83 -4.18 11.09
C GLY A 244 -17.04 -3.21 9.92
N PRO A 245 -17.33 -1.91 10.17
CA PRO A 245 -17.51 -0.92 9.10
C PRO A 245 -16.25 -0.75 8.23
N LEU A 246 -15.07 -0.75 8.84
CA LEU A 246 -13.79 -0.63 8.12
C LEU A 246 -13.50 -1.87 7.28
N ALA A 247 -13.80 -3.06 7.80
CA ALA A 247 -13.67 -4.31 7.07
C ALA A 247 -14.60 -4.34 5.85
N LEU A 248 -15.84 -3.82 5.97
CA LEU A 248 -16.76 -3.66 4.85
C LEU A 248 -16.19 -2.71 3.79
N ILE A 249 -15.69 -1.53 4.17
CA ILE A 249 -15.06 -0.59 3.24
C ILE A 249 -13.88 -1.25 2.52
N GLY A 250 -13.10 -2.08 3.20
CA GLY A 250 -12.00 -2.85 2.60
C GLY A 250 -12.42 -3.76 1.44
N THR A 251 -13.68 -4.21 1.38
CA THR A 251 -14.19 -5.05 0.27
C THR A 251 -14.42 -4.27 -1.04
N VAL A 252 -14.39 -2.94 -0.98
CA VAL A 252 -14.57 -2.02 -2.11
C VAL A 252 -13.38 -1.07 -2.27
N ALA A 253 -12.21 -1.43 -1.74
CA ALA A 253 -11.04 -0.54 -1.65
C ALA A 253 -10.50 -0.06 -3.02
N LEU A 254 -10.50 -0.90 -4.05
CA LEU A 254 -10.05 -0.52 -5.40
C LEU A 254 -11.08 0.41 -6.05
N SER A 255 -12.37 0.10 -5.93
CA SER A 255 -13.43 0.98 -6.44
C SER A 255 -13.43 2.33 -5.73
N LEU A 256 -13.29 2.33 -4.39
CA LEU A 256 -13.13 3.54 -3.60
C LEU A 256 -11.90 4.32 -4.06
N TYR A 257 -10.76 3.66 -4.30
CA TYR A 257 -9.56 4.32 -4.81
C TYR A 257 -9.88 5.12 -6.06
N VAL A 258 -10.33 4.43 -7.10
CA VAL A 258 -10.51 5.02 -8.43
C VAL A 258 -11.58 6.11 -8.37
N ALA A 259 -12.67 5.87 -7.64
CA ALA A 259 -13.77 6.82 -7.53
C ALA A 259 -13.36 8.12 -6.82
N HIS A 260 -12.63 8.07 -5.69
CA HIS A 260 -12.28 9.30 -4.98
C HIS A 260 -11.20 10.10 -5.73
N VAL A 261 -10.28 9.43 -6.44
CA VAL A 261 -9.31 10.13 -7.29
C VAL A 261 -10.01 10.80 -8.48
N ALA A 262 -10.94 10.11 -9.14
CA ALA A 262 -11.75 10.73 -10.19
C ALA A 262 -12.64 11.88 -9.66
N LEU A 263 -13.13 11.76 -8.42
CA LEU A 263 -13.92 12.81 -7.75
C LEU A 263 -13.10 14.07 -7.46
N LEU A 264 -11.77 13.97 -7.29
CA LEU A 264 -10.93 15.14 -7.09
C LEU A 264 -10.89 16.06 -8.30
N VAL A 265 -10.98 15.53 -9.52
CA VAL A 265 -10.91 16.30 -10.77
C VAL A 265 -11.89 17.49 -10.79
N PRO A 266 -13.20 17.32 -10.48
CA PRO A 266 -14.11 18.45 -10.37
C PRO A 266 -14.05 19.19 -9.02
N VAL A 267 -13.62 18.54 -7.94
CA VAL A 267 -13.62 19.15 -6.59
C VAL A 267 -12.48 20.14 -6.42
N ILE A 268 -11.29 19.84 -6.93
CA ILE A 268 -10.11 20.72 -6.87
C ILE A 268 -10.42 22.13 -7.41
N PRO A 269 -10.89 22.30 -8.66
CA PRO A 269 -11.18 23.63 -9.20
C PRO A 269 -12.39 24.31 -8.54
N ALA A 270 -13.30 23.54 -7.91
CA ALA A 270 -14.43 24.11 -7.17
C ALA A 270 -14.01 24.71 -5.81
N PHE A 271 -12.84 24.33 -5.28
CA PHE A 271 -12.31 24.79 -4.00
C PHE A 271 -10.83 25.17 -4.13
N PRO A 272 -10.50 26.21 -4.92
CA PRO A 272 -9.11 26.58 -5.23
C PRO A 272 -8.30 26.95 -3.98
N ASP A 273 -8.92 27.60 -3.01
CA ASP A 273 -8.27 27.97 -1.75
C ASP A 273 -8.20 26.78 -0.76
N GLY A 274 -8.92 25.70 -1.03
CA GLY A 274 -9.15 24.60 -0.11
C GLY A 274 -9.93 24.99 1.16
N GLY A 275 -9.84 24.14 2.17
CA GLY A 275 -10.36 24.36 3.51
C GLY A 275 -10.92 23.12 4.18
N TRP A 276 -11.38 23.30 5.42
CA TRP A 276 -12.03 22.24 6.19
C TRP A 276 -13.30 21.71 5.52
N LEU A 277 -14.03 22.56 4.81
CA LEU A 277 -15.24 22.15 4.09
C LEU A 277 -14.93 21.13 2.97
N PRO A 278 -14.07 21.41 1.96
CA PRO A 278 -13.70 20.42 0.96
C PRO A 278 -12.98 19.21 1.56
N PHE A 279 -12.12 19.39 2.58
CA PHE A 279 -11.46 18.27 3.25
C PHE A 279 -12.45 17.30 3.91
N SER A 280 -13.27 17.82 4.84
CA SER A 280 -14.19 16.99 5.61
C SER A 280 -15.30 16.44 4.72
N GLY A 281 -15.84 17.26 3.82
CA GLY A 281 -16.84 16.85 2.84
C GLY A 281 -16.33 15.72 1.96
N PHE A 282 -15.13 15.86 1.38
CA PHE A 282 -14.54 14.83 0.54
C PHE A 282 -14.29 13.51 1.29
N VAL A 283 -13.71 13.58 2.49
CA VAL A 283 -13.43 12.39 3.30
C VAL A 283 -14.73 11.68 3.70
N VAL A 284 -15.69 12.44 4.25
CA VAL A 284 -16.97 11.89 4.73
C VAL A 284 -17.77 11.29 3.58
N VAL A 285 -17.93 12.02 2.47
CA VAL A 285 -18.66 11.52 1.29
C VAL A 285 -18.02 10.26 0.74
N SER A 286 -16.71 10.23 0.57
CA SER A 286 -15.99 9.07 0.03
C SER A 286 -16.14 7.84 0.94
N VAL A 287 -15.98 8.01 2.25
CA VAL A 287 -16.06 6.92 3.23
C VAL A 287 -17.50 6.41 3.39
N LEU A 288 -18.48 7.31 3.50
CA LEU A 288 -19.88 6.93 3.62
C LEU A 288 -20.41 6.27 2.34
N ALA A 289 -20.03 6.78 1.16
CA ALA A 289 -20.41 6.17 -0.10
C ALA A 289 -19.82 4.76 -0.24
N ALA A 290 -18.55 4.57 0.11
CA ALA A 290 -17.92 3.25 0.10
C ALA A 290 -18.57 2.29 1.10
N TRP A 291 -18.85 2.76 2.31
CA TRP A 291 -19.53 1.97 3.34
C TRP A 291 -20.94 1.57 2.88
N ALA A 292 -21.72 2.52 2.37
CA ALA A 292 -23.08 2.27 1.87
C ALA A 292 -23.05 1.27 0.69
N TRP A 293 -22.13 1.45 -0.25
CA TRP A 293 -21.94 0.49 -1.34
C TRP A 293 -21.63 -0.91 -0.81
N ALA A 294 -20.62 -1.03 0.05
CA ALA A 294 -20.24 -2.31 0.63
C ALA A 294 -21.39 -2.98 1.39
N ARG A 295 -22.20 -2.18 2.09
CA ARG A 295 -23.32 -2.65 2.91
C ARG A 295 -24.54 -3.10 2.10
N PHE A 296 -24.87 -2.42 1.00
CA PHE A 296 -26.10 -2.65 0.25
C PHE A 296 -25.90 -3.38 -1.08
N LEU A 297 -24.76 -3.16 -1.74
CA LEU A 297 -24.43 -3.73 -3.06
C LEU A 297 -23.33 -4.80 -2.98
N GLY A 298 -22.55 -4.82 -1.90
CA GLY A 298 -21.48 -5.79 -1.68
C GLY A 298 -20.17 -5.39 -2.36
N ARG A 299 -19.59 -6.27 -3.17
CA ARG A 299 -18.27 -6.04 -3.81
C ARG A 299 -18.33 -4.85 -4.78
N GLY A 300 -17.23 -4.12 -4.87
CA GLY A 300 -17.15 -2.96 -5.76
C GLY A 300 -17.04 -3.36 -7.23
N PRO A 301 -17.44 -2.48 -8.16
CA PRO A 301 -17.48 -2.76 -9.59
C PRO A 301 -16.11 -3.15 -10.15
N LEU A 302 -15.03 -2.47 -9.75
CA LEU A 302 -13.68 -2.76 -10.23
C LEU A 302 -13.14 -4.07 -9.65
N GLU A 303 -13.45 -4.39 -8.40
CA GLU A 303 -13.10 -5.66 -7.77
C GLU A 303 -13.79 -6.83 -8.49
N VAL A 304 -15.06 -6.65 -8.89
CA VAL A 304 -15.81 -7.64 -9.67
C VAL A 304 -15.22 -7.79 -11.07
N LEU A 305 -14.92 -6.67 -11.74
CA LEU A 305 -14.34 -6.69 -13.08
C LEU A 305 -12.99 -7.43 -13.10
N VAL A 306 -12.08 -7.07 -12.20
CA VAL A 306 -10.76 -7.70 -12.08
C VAL A 306 -10.87 -9.19 -11.74
N ASP A 307 -11.80 -9.57 -10.85
CA ASP A 307 -11.99 -10.98 -10.50
C ASP A 307 -12.63 -11.80 -11.63
N ARG A 308 -13.47 -11.19 -12.47
CA ARG A 308 -14.03 -11.81 -13.68
C ARG A 308 -13.00 -12.03 -14.78
N MET A 309 -12.07 -11.10 -14.97
CA MET A 309 -10.96 -11.25 -15.91
C MET A 309 -9.93 -12.29 -15.42
N SER A 310 -9.86 -12.52 -14.11
CA SER A 310 -8.91 -13.44 -13.50
C SER A 310 -9.28 -14.92 -13.75
N PRO A 311 -8.31 -15.80 -14.09
CA PRO A 311 -8.55 -17.24 -14.27
C PRO A 311 -9.30 -17.89 -13.10
N ALA A 312 -10.19 -18.88 -13.29
CA ALA A 312 -11.00 -19.45 -12.21
C ALA A 312 -10.20 -19.89 -10.95
N ARG A 313 -10.76 -19.67 -9.75
CA ARG A 313 -10.10 -20.02 -8.46
C ARG A 313 -10.01 -21.53 -8.21
N ARG A 314 -10.99 -22.30 -8.71
CA ARG A 314 -11.04 -23.76 -8.60
C ARG A 314 -10.81 -24.40 -9.97
N PRO A 315 -10.18 -25.59 -10.05
CA PRO A 315 -10.21 -26.40 -11.26
C PRO A 315 -11.68 -26.64 -11.65
N ARG A 316 -12.02 -26.50 -12.95
CA ARG A 316 -13.27 -27.09 -13.44
C ARG A 316 -13.14 -28.59 -13.21
N GLU A 317 -14.04 -29.19 -12.42
CA GLU A 317 -14.17 -30.64 -12.38
C GLU A 317 -14.39 -31.10 -13.82
N ARG A 318 -13.52 -32.01 -14.29
CA ARG A 318 -13.75 -32.68 -15.56
C ARG A 318 -15.02 -33.50 -15.35
N VAL A 319 -16.11 -33.13 -16.00
CA VAL A 319 -17.29 -33.98 -16.08
C VAL A 319 -16.81 -35.31 -16.69
N PRO A 320 -16.96 -36.46 -16.01
CA PRO A 320 -16.65 -37.73 -16.63
C PRO A 320 -17.56 -37.91 -17.85
N ALA A 321 -16.94 -38.26 -18.97
CA ALA A 321 -17.62 -38.53 -20.25
C ALA A 321 -18.46 -39.80 -20.19
#